data_AF-A0A6C0CNP4-F1
#
_entry.id   AF-A0A6C0CNP4-F1
#
_cell.length_a   1.000
_cell.length_b   1.000
_cell.length_c   1.000
_cell.angle_alpha   90.00
_cell.angle_beta   90.00
_cell.angle_gamma   90.00
#
_symmetry.space_group_name_H-M   'P 1'
#
loop_
_entity.id
_entity.type
_entity.pdbx_description
1 polymer ?
#
loop_
_entity_poly.entity_id
_entity_poly.type
_entity_poly.pdbx_seq_one_letter_code
_entity_poly.pdbx_strand_id
1 'polypeptide(L)'
;MKRKVIYLYKETHLPAEGWLQGCFICDTITSKTEEFKPVVEDTKVKYVVHICPPCIKHKNNNIELNNLYLGQLNDYINHLH
;
A
#
# COMPACT_ATOMS: atom_id res chain seq x y z
N MET A 1 -22.37 7.04 -7.22
CA MET A 1 -21.95 5.69 -6.79
C MET A 1 -20.75 5.84 -5.85
N LYS A 2 -20.86 5.45 -4.56
CA LYS A 2 -19.74 5.54 -3.61
C LYS A 2 -18.70 4.46 -3.98
N ARG A 3 -17.47 4.84 -4.32
CA ARG A 3 -16.38 3.88 -4.56
C ARG A 3 -15.98 3.23 -3.24
N LYS A 4 -15.75 1.91 -3.24
CA LYS A 4 -15.25 1.19 -2.06
C LYS A 4 -13.77 1.52 -1.90
N VAL A 5 -13.35 1.98 -0.72
CA VAL A 5 -11.94 2.23 -0.41
C VAL A 5 -11.41 1.06 0.41
N ILE A 6 -10.31 0.46 -0.02
CA ILE A 6 -9.64 -0.63 0.69
C ILE A 6 -8.24 -0.15 1.05
N TYR A 7 -7.91 -0.17 2.34
CA TYR A 7 -6.58 0.14 2.83
C TYR A 7 -5.76 -1.14 2.84
N LEU A 8 -4.64 -1.13 2.13
CA LEU A 8 -3.68 -2.22 2.05
C LEU A 8 -2.51 -1.86 2.96
N TYR A 9 -2.36 -2.66 4.01
CA TYR A 9 -1.25 -2.63 4.95
C TYR A 9 -0.86 -4.08 5.20
N LYS A 10 0.40 -4.28 5.58
CA LYS A 10 0.84 -5.62 5.97
C LYS A 10 0.24 -5.97 7.33
N GLU A 11 0.01 -7.26 7.58
CA GLU A 11 -0.38 -7.77 8.90
C GLU A 11 0.72 -7.44 9.92
N THR A 12 0.56 -6.27 10.52
CA THR A 12 1.31 -5.82 11.68
C THR A 12 0.35 -5.89 12.86
N HIS A 13 0.86 -5.95 14.09
CA HIS A 13 0.01 -5.87 15.29
C HIS A 13 -0.67 -4.49 15.48
N LEU A 14 -0.71 -3.65 14.43
CA LEU A 14 -1.22 -2.30 14.49
C LEU A 14 -2.73 -2.26 14.18
N PRO A 15 -3.49 -1.37 14.83
CA PRO A 15 -4.92 -1.26 14.58
C PRO A 15 -5.21 -0.78 13.16
N ALA A 16 -6.19 -1.40 12.49
CA ALA A 16 -6.65 -0.99 11.16
C ALA A 16 -7.08 0.48 11.08
N GLU A 17 -7.65 1.02 12.16
CA GLU A 17 -8.03 2.44 12.26
C GLU A 17 -7.02 3.30 13.02
N GLY A 18 -5.86 2.73 13.37
CA GLY A 18 -4.82 3.41 14.13
C GLY A 18 -4.09 4.49 13.33
N TRP A 19 -3.45 5.42 14.05
CA TRP A 19 -2.60 6.47 13.46
C TRP A 19 -1.28 5.95 12.90
N LEU A 20 -0.94 4.70 13.21
CA LEU A 20 0.27 4.02 12.78
C LEU A 20 -0.11 2.84 11.89
N GLN A 21 0.58 2.70 10.78
CA GLN A 21 0.42 1.60 9.82
C GLN A 21 1.79 1.04 9.46
N GLY A 22 1.87 -0.26 9.16
CA GLY A 22 3.10 -0.87 8.67
C GLY A 22 3.34 -0.49 7.21
N CYS A 23 4.58 -0.13 6.87
CA CYS A 23 4.99 0.01 5.48
C CYS A 23 4.75 -1.32 4.74
N PHE A 24 4.02 -1.29 3.63
CA PHE A 24 3.74 -2.47 2.83
C PHE A 24 5.00 -3.20 2.33
N ILE A 25 6.11 -2.47 2.18
CA ILE A 25 7.37 -2.98 1.63
C ILE A 25 8.30 -3.55 2.70
N CYS A 26 8.49 -2.84 3.81
CA CYS A 26 9.55 -3.14 4.78
C CYS A 26 9.08 -3.23 6.23
N ASP A 27 7.77 -3.12 6.46
CA ASP A 27 7.11 -3.33 7.75
C ASP A 27 7.42 -2.28 8.82
N THR A 28 8.31 -1.34 8.50
CA THR A 28 8.57 -0.17 9.34
C THR A 28 7.28 0.58 9.61
N ILE A 29 7.08 0.95 10.87
CA ILE A 29 5.94 1.75 11.33
C ILE A 29 5.96 3.12 10.63
N THR A 30 4.87 3.47 9.97
CA THR A 30 4.64 4.77 9.30
C THR A 30 3.44 5.46 9.95
N SER A 31 3.37 6.79 9.87
CA SER A 31 2.16 7.51 10.26
C SER A 31 1.12 7.47 9.14
N LYS A 32 -0.17 7.54 9.51
CA LYS A 32 -1.31 7.61 8.59
C LYS A 32 -1.30 8.86 7.69
N THR A 33 -0.44 9.85 7.98
CA THR A 33 -0.29 11.09 7.21
C THR A 33 0.43 10.89 5.88
N GLU A 34 1.15 9.79 5.72
CA GLU A 34 1.88 9.46 4.49
C GLU A 34 1.02 8.55 3.61
N GLU A 35 -0.07 9.12 3.08
CA GLU A 35 -0.90 8.44 2.09
C GLU A 35 -0.16 8.37 0.76
N PHE A 36 0.30 7.17 0.38
CA PHE A 36 0.82 6.96 -0.96
C PHE A 36 -0.30 6.50 -1.90
N LYS A 37 -0.35 7.22 -3.03
CA LYS A 37 -1.39 7.24 -4.06
C LYS A 37 -1.91 5.85 -4.45
N PRO A 38 -3.19 5.77 -4.88
CA PRO A 38 -3.83 4.53 -5.26
C PRO A 38 -3.08 3.83 -6.37
N VAL A 39 -2.81 2.54 -6.17
CA VAL A 39 -1.98 1.75 -7.10
C VAL A 39 -2.83 1.02 -8.14
N VAL A 40 -4.13 0.87 -7.92
CA VAL A 40 -5.05 0.28 -8.90
C VAL A 40 -6.39 1.01 -8.84
N GLU A 41 -6.82 1.56 -9.97
CA GLU A 41 -8.15 2.13 -10.15
C GLU A 41 -9.00 1.11 -10.90
N ASP A 42 -9.69 0.23 -10.15
CA ASP A 42 -10.87 -0.40 -10.72
C ASP A 42 -12.01 0.63 -10.63
N THR A 43 -12.85 0.70 -11.66
CA THR A 43 -14.01 1.59 -11.76
C THR A 43 -14.90 1.62 -10.51
N LYS A 44 -14.81 0.61 -9.63
CA LYS A 44 -15.58 0.49 -8.38
C LYS A 44 -14.76 0.52 -7.08
N VAL A 45 -13.43 0.29 -7.12
CA VAL A 45 -12.60 0.10 -5.91
C VAL A 45 -11.33 0.94 -5.97
N LYS A 46 -11.05 1.67 -4.88
CA LYS A 46 -9.80 2.43 -4.69
C LYS A 46 -8.96 1.73 -3.62
N TYR A 47 -7.79 1.24 -4.00
CA TYR A 47 -6.81 0.69 -3.05
C TYR A 47 -5.87 1.80 -2.56
N VAL A 48 -5.68 1.93 -1.25
CA VAL A 48 -4.74 2.89 -0.62
C VAL A 48 -3.64 2.10 0.06
N VAL A 49 -2.36 2.39 -0.25
CA VAL A 49 -1.22 1.63 0.26
C VAL A 49 -0.35 2.53 1.14
N HIS A 50 0.03 2.05 2.32
CA HIS A 50 0.95 2.76 3.22
C HIS A 50 2.40 2.36 2.96
N ILE A 51 3.25 3.33 2.62
CA ILE A 51 4.67 3.10 2.32
C ILE A 51 5.52 4.18 3.00
N CYS A 52 6.63 3.80 3.62
CA CYS A 52 7.54 4.73 4.29
C CYS A 52 8.44 5.49 3.29
N PRO A 53 8.81 6.76 3.54
CA PRO A 53 9.58 7.60 2.61
C PRO A 53 10.86 6.96 2.05
N PRO A 54 11.65 6.20 2.84
CA PRO A 54 12.79 5.46 2.32
C PRO A 54 12.42 4.49 1.19
N CYS A 55 11.33 3.72 1.36
CA CYS A 55 10.86 2.77 0.36
C CYS A 55 10.30 3.46 -0.89
N ILE A 56 9.69 4.64 -0.76
CA ILE A 56 9.30 5.45 -1.94
C ILE A 56 10.52 5.93 -2.70
N LYS A 57 11.50 6.49 -2.00
CA LYS A 57 12.75 6.93 -2.64
C LYS A 57 13.42 5.74 -3.34
N HIS A 58 13.44 4.58 -2.69
CA HIS A 58 14.05 3.38 -3.23
C HIS A 58 13.30 2.88 -4.48
N LYS A 59 11.98 2.74 -4.43
CA LYS A 59 11.19 2.27 -5.58
C LYS A 59 11.24 3.24 -6.75
N ASN A 60 11.20 4.55 -6.50
CA ASN A 60 11.19 5.54 -7.58
C ASN A 60 12.54 5.60 -8.31
N ASN A 61 13.63 5.24 -7.63
CA ASN A 61 14.97 5.21 -8.20
C ASN A 61 15.34 3.84 -8.79
N ASN A 62 14.50 2.81 -8.63
CA ASN A 62 14.76 1.46 -9.10
C ASN A 62 13.50 0.84 -9.72
N ILE A 63 13.48 0.79 -11.06
CA ILE A 63 12.36 0.26 -11.86
C ILE A 63 12.08 -1.21 -11.55
N GLU A 64 13.10 -2.05 -11.37
CA GLU A 64 12.92 -3.48 -11.09
C GLU A 64 12.22 -3.68 -9.75
N LEU A 65 12.65 -2.95 -8.72
CA LEU A 65 11.99 -2.97 -7.42
C LEU A 65 10.55 -2.45 -7.52
N ASN A 66 10.31 -1.37 -8.27
CA ASN A 66 8.96 -0.88 -8.49
C ASN A 66 8.05 -1.94 -9.15
N ASN A 67 8.55 -2.66 -10.16
CA ASN A 67 7.81 -3.74 -10.83
C ASN A 67 7.53 -4.91 -9.89
N LEU A 68 8.50 -5.29 -9.05
CA LEU A 68 8.32 -6.31 -8.02
C LEU A 68 7.21 -5.92 -7.04
N TYR A 69 7.19 -4.67 -6.57
CA TYR A 69 6.16 -4.18 -5.66
C TYR A 69 4.77 -4.15 -6.30
N LEU A 70 4.67 -3.73 -7.56
CA LEU A 70 3.41 -3.76 -8.30
C LEU A 70 2.90 -5.20 -8.47
N GLY A 71 3.79 -6.16 -8.74
CA GLY A 71 3.47 -7.58 -8.79
C GLY A 71 2.90 -8.09 -7.46
N GLN A 72 3.61 -7.87 -6.36
CA GLN A 72 3.17 -8.27 -5.02
C GLN A 72 1.83 -7.65 -4.62
N LEU A 73 1.62 -6.38 -4.97
CA LEU A 73 0.35 -5.71 -4.68
C LEU A 73 -0.80 -6.29 -5.51
N ASN A 74 -0.58 -6.52 -6.80
CA ASN A 74 -1.57 -7.13 -7.67
C ASN A 74 -1.91 -8.55 -7.21
N ASP A 75 -0.91 -9.35 -6.80
CA ASP A 75 -1.12 -10.67 -6.23
C ASP A 75 -1.97 -10.58 -4.95
N TYR A 76 -1.65 -9.67 -4.04
CA TYR A 76 -2.42 -9.47 -2.80
C TYR A 76 -3.88 -9.06 -3.09
N ILE A 77 -4.10 -8.17 -4.06
CA ILE A 77 -5.44 -7.75 -4.49
C ILE A 77 -6.21 -8.92 -5.11
N ASN A 78 -5.57 -9.72 -5.95
CA ASN A 78 -6.20 -10.87 -6.59
C ASN A 78 -6.59 -11.98 -5.59
N HIS A 79 -5.84 -12.14 -4.50
CA HIS A 79 -6.13 -13.13 -3.44
C HIS A 79 -7.10 -12.61 -2.36
N LEU A 80 -7.44 -11.31 -2.37
CA LEU A 80 -8.49 -10.73 -1.51
C LEU A 80 -9.91 -10.98 -2.05
N HIS A 81 -10.05 -11.49 -3.27
CA HIS A 81 -11.31 -11.75 -3.98
C HIS A 81 -11.73 -13.22 -3.93
#